data_AF-A0A800XLI9-F1
#
_entry.id   AF-A0A800XLI9-F1
#
_cell.length_a   1.000
_cell.length_b   1.000
_cell.length_c   1.000
_cell.angle_alpha   90.00
_cell.angle_beta   90.00
_cell.angle_gamma   90.00
#
_symmetry.space_group_name_H-M   'P 1'
#
loop_
_entity.id
_entity.type
_entity.pdbx_description
1 polymer ?
#
loop_
_entity_poly.entity_id
_entity_poly.type
_entity_poly.pdbx_seq_one_letter_code
_entity_poly.pdbx_strand_id
1 'polypeptide(L)'
;MLEQLYPIIGQIVVYLFFIILIATIVIAMLALYYFKTGDSPTPNVLLSGLLVLEGFVKAFFRLAGLDDSIIDKVAIQLQNKISSRQFNAHPPTEKAIFFPQCLRSIDCIAKLSPEGIQCVHCDRCEIGAAKKILEEQGYTVFIVPGSSFIKRMIMKYAPKAIVGIGCATEIKGGMELCHRFNVPPSA
;
A
#
# COMPACT_ATOMS: atom_id res chain seq x y z
N MET A 1 48.22 -12.00 2.91
CA MET A 1 47.18 -10.98 2.65
C MET A 1 45.77 -11.55 2.76
N LEU A 2 45.44 -12.71 2.17
CA LEU A 2 44.11 -13.34 2.34
C LEU A 2 43.82 -13.80 3.78
N GLU A 3 44.78 -14.37 4.51
CA GLU A 3 44.52 -14.90 5.86
C GLU A 3 44.13 -13.85 6.91
N GLN A 4 44.58 -12.60 6.75
CA GLN A 4 44.16 -11.49 7.60
C GLN A 4 42.83 -10.87 7.16
N LEU A 5 42.44 -11.08 5.89
CA LEU A 5 41.21 -10.54 5.33
C LEU A 5 39.97 -11.32 5.79
N TYR A 6 40.07 -12.65 5.89
CA TYR A 6 38.97 -13.52 6.36
C TYR A 6 38.42 -13.17 7.74
N PRO A 7 39.22 -12.99 8.81
CA PRO A 7 38.69 -12.66 10.14
C PRO A 7 38.06 -11.26 10.18
N ILE A 8 38.59 -10.29 9.43
CA ILE A 8 38.02 -8.94 9.32
C ILE A 8 36.64 -8.99 8.66
N ILE A 9 36.50 -9.71 7.55
CA ILE A 9 35.21 -9.92 6.89
C ILE A 9 34.23 -10.61 7.84
N GLY A 10 34.68 -11.66 8.54
CA GLY A 10 33.85 -12.37 9.51
C GLY A 10 33.31 -11.45 10.61
N GLN A 11 34.17 -10.61 11.18
CA GLN A 11 33.78 -9.66 12.22
C GLN A 11 32.77 -8.61 11.71
N ILE A 12 32.97 -8.08 10.49
CA ILE A 12 32.04 -7.15 9.86
C ILE A 12 30.66 -7.79 9.67
N VAL A 13 30.61 -9.02 9.16
CA VAL A 13 29.34 -9.74 8.94
C VAL A 13 28.60 -9.96 10.25
N VAL A 14 29.30 -10.35 11.32
CA VAL A 14 28.71 -10.56 12.64
C VAL A 14 28.13 -9.26 13.20
N TYR A 15 28.88 -8.15 13.13
CA TYR A 15 28.35 -6.85 13.60
C TYR A 15 27.16 -6.39 12.78
N LEU A 16 27.20 -6.54 11.45
CA LEU A 16 26.09 -6.19 10.58
C LEU A 16 24.84 -7.02 10.90
N PHE A 17 24.99 -8.31 11.17
CA PHE A 17 23.89 -9.16 11.61
C PHE A 17 23.22 -8.65 12.89
N PHE A 18 24.00 -8.34 13.93
CA PHE A 18 23.45 -7.80 15.18
C PHE A 18 22.79 -6.43 14.99
N ILE A 19 23.35 -5.56 14.14
CA ILE A 19 22.74 -4.27 13.81
C ILE A 19 21.37 -4.46 13.16
N ILE A 20 21.27 -5.35 12.17
CA ILE A 20 19.98 -5.63 11.50
C ILE A 20 18.97 -6.23 12.48
N LEU A 21 19.42 -7.14 13.35
CA LEU A 21 18.56 -7.76 14.37
C LEU A 21 18.00 -6.70 15.32
N ILE A 22 18.86 -5.83 15.88
CA ILE A 22 18.44 -4.75 16.78
C ILE A 22 17.49 -3.78 16.04
N ALA A 23 17.83 -3.37 14.82
CA ALA A 23 17.00 -2.49 14.02
C ALA A 23 15.61 -3.09 13.75
N THR A 24 15.54 -4.39 13.44
CA THR A 24 14.28 -5.12 13.24
C THR A 24 13.42 -5.10 14.50
N ILE A 25 14.01 -5.38 15.67
CA ILE A 25 13.29 -5.37 16.95
C ILE A 25 12.79 -3.96 17.28
N VAL A 26 13.61 -2.92 17.08
CA VAL A 26 13.21 -1.52 17.31
C VAL A 26 12.04 -1.14 16.39
N ILE A 27 12.12 -1.43 15.10
CA ILE A 27 11.05 -1.12 14.15
C ILE A 27 9.77 -1.90 14.47
N ALA A 28 9.88 -3.18 14.84
CA ALA A 28 8.76 -3.99 15.28
C ALA A 28 8.05 -3.36 16.50
N MET A 29 8.82 -2.95 17.52
CA MET A 29 8.27 -2.27 18.70
C MET A 29 7.60 -0.94 18.34
N LEU A 30 8.22 -0.13 17.48
CA LEU A 30 7.64 1.13 17.03
C LEU A 30 6.36 0.93 16.20
N ALA A 31 6.32 -0.10 15.35
CA ALA A 31 5.14 -0.44 14.57
C ALA A 31 3.97 -0.86 15.48
N LEU A 32 4.22 -1.68 16.51
CA LEU A 32 3.21 -2.04 17.51
C LEU A 32 2.75 -0.83 18.34
N TYR A 33 3.70 0.02 18.75
CA TYR A 33 3.39 1.26 19.48
C TYR A 33 2.49 2.18 18.65
N TYR A 34 2.82 2.37 17.37
CA TYR A 34 2.03 3.18 16.44
C TYR A 34 0.65 2.56 16.20
N PHE A 35 0.57 1.25 16.01
CA PHE A 35 -0.69 0.54 15.82
C PHE A 35 -1.64 0.74 17.01
N LYS A 36 -1.11 0.81 18.24
CA LYS A 36 -1.90 1.00 19.46
C LYS A 36 -2.26 2.47 19.74
N THR A 37 -1.33 3.38 19.47
CA THR A 37 -1.46 4.79 19.86
C THR A 37 -2.05 5.65 18.74
N GLY A 38 -1.92 5.21 17.48
CA GLY A 38 -2.30 5.98 16.29
C GLY A 38 -1.39 7.19 16.02
N ASP A 39 -0.35 7.39 16.84
CA ASP A 39 0.53 8.53 16.74
C ASP A 39 2.00 8.11 16.71
N SER A 40 2.75 8.79 15.85
CA SER A 40 4.21 8.68 15.76
C SER A 40 4.78 10.08 15.56
N PRO A 41 5.84 10.46 16.31
CA PRO A 41 6.48 11.75 16.17
C PRO A 41 7.22 11.90 14.83
N THR A 42 7.59 10.79 14.17
CA THR A 42 8.36 10.78 12.91
C THR A 42 7.82 9.75 11.91
N PRO A 43 6.62 9.98 11.31
CA PRO A 43 5.96 9.00 10.45
C PRO A 43 6.79 8.62 9.21
N ASN A 44 7.55 9.56 8.64
CA ASN A 44 8.43 9.30 7.49
C ASN A 44 9.55 8.30 7.83
N VAL A 45 10.21 8.47 8.97
CA VAL A 45 11.34 7.60 9.39
C VAL A 45 10.84 6.20 9.68
N LEU A 46 9.71 6.09 10.40
CA LEU A 46 9.09 4.81 10.68
C LEU A 46 8.66 4.09 9.39
N LEU A 47 8.03 4.81 8.45
CA LEU A 47 7.64 4.25 7.16
C LEU A 47 8.86 3.76 6.35
N SER A 48 9.90 4.58 6.24
CA SER A 48 11.13 4.19 5.51
C SER A 48 11.79 2.96 6.13
N GLY A 49 11.93 2.92 7.45
CA GLY A 49 12.47 1.74 8.15
C GLY A 49 11.61 0.50 7.92
N LEU A 50 10.28 0.64 8.00
CA LEU A 50 9.34 -0.44 7.80
C LEU A 50 9.39 -1.01 6.39
N LEU A 51 9.53 -0.17 5.36
CA LEU A 51 9.63 -0.63 3.97
C LEU A 51 10.95 -1.35 3.70
N VAL A 52 12.07 -0.89 4.27
CA VAL A 52 13.39 -1.50 4.06
C VAL A 52 13.51 -2.84 4.80
N LEU A 53 13.01 -2.93 6.03
CA LEU A 53 13.15 -4.11 6.89
C LEU A 53 11.87 -4.96 6.98
N GLU A 54 10.88 -4.71 6.12
CA GLU A 54 9.58 -5.38 6.16
C GLU A 54 9.69 -6.90 6.28
N GLY A 55 10.50 -7.52 5.43
CA GLY A 55 10.63 -8.98 5.40
C GLY A 55 11.12 -9.54 6.74
N PHE A 56 12.07 -8.86 7.38
CA PHE A 56 12.56 -9.22 8.70
C PHE A 56 11.52 -8.98 9.79
N VAL A 57 10.81 -7.85 9.75
CA VAL A 57 9.78 -7.50 10.74
C VAL A 57 8.60 -8.47 10.65
N LYS A 58 8.10 -8.78 9.46
CA LYS A 58 7.04 -9.78 9.26
C LYS A 58 7.49 -11.17 9.68
N ALA A 59 8.73 -11.56 9.38
CA ALA A 59 9.28 -12.82 9.87
C ALA A 59 9.30 -12.87 11.40
N PHE A 60 9.73 -11.80 12.06
CA PHE A 60 9.70 -11.69 13.52
C PHE A 60 8.28 -11.82 14.08
N PHE A 61 7.30 -11.13 13.50
CA PHE A 61 5.89 -11.23 13.92
C PHE A 61 5.37 -12.66 13.81
N ARG A 62 5.61 -13.34 12.68
CA ARG A 62 5.21 -14.74 12.49
C ARG A 62 5.87 -15.68 13.49
N LEU A 63 7.17 -15.49 13.78
CA LEU A 63 7.89 -16.26 14.79
C LEU A 63 7.36 -16.00 16.21
N ALA A 64 6.91 -14.78 16.49
CA ALA A 64 6.30 -14.41 17.76
C ALA A 64 4.80 -14.80 17.87
N GLY A 65 4.22 -15.43 16.84
CA GLY A 65 2.80 -15.79 16.80
C GLY A 65 1.84 -14.60 16.64
N LEU A 66 2.34 -13.47 16.13
CA LEU A 66 1.57 -12.26 15.86
C LEU A 66 1.12 -12.21 14.40
N ASP A 67 -0.02 -11.55 14.15
CA ASP A 67 -0.53 -11.28 12.80
C ASP A 67 0.37 -10.27 12.08
N ASP A 68 1.03 -10.70 11.01
CA ASP A 68 1.92 -9.86 10.21
C ASP A 68 1.17 -8.86 9.32
N SER A 69 -0.17 -8.98 9.18
CA SER A 69 -1.02 -7.98 8.52
C SER A 69 -1.00 -6.62 9.23
N ILE A 70 -0.63 -6.60 10.52
CA ILE A 70 -0.43 -5.36 11.30
C ILE A 70 0.61 -4.47 10.61
N ILE A 71 1.68 -5.06 10.07
CA ILE A 71 2.75 -4.32 9.40
C ILE A 71 2.24 -3.59 8.16
N ASP A 72 1.37 -4.25 7.38
CA ASP A 72 0.77 -3.63 6.21
C ASP A 72 -0.20 -2.51 6.59
N LYS A 73 -1.04 -2.72 7.61
CA LYS A 73 -1.95 -1.69 8.14
C LYS A 73 -1.20 -0.46 8.64
N VAL A 74 -0.12 -0.65 9.40
CA VAL A 74 0.73 0.44 9.88
C VAL A 74 1.36 1.20 8.71
N ALA A 75 1.89 0.50 7.70
CA ALA A 75 2.45 1.12 6.51
C ALA A 75 1.41 1.95 5.74
N ILE A 76 0.17 1.44 5.61
CA ILE A 76 -0.95 2.14 4.96
C ILE A 76 -1.33 3.40 5.75
N GLN A 77 -1.50 3.29 7.06
CA GLN A 77 -1.84 4.42 7.93
C GLN A 77 -0.78 5.53 7.89
N LEU A 78 0.50 5.15 7.90
CA LEU A 78 1.61 6.10 7.78
C LEU A 78 1.58 6.81 6.42
N GLN A 79 1.42 6.06 5.32
CA GLN A 79 1.32 6.63 3.98
C GLN A 79 0.11 7.56 3.83
N ASN A 80 -1.06 7.19 4.37
CA ASN A 80 -2.23 8.06 4.43
C ASN A 80 -1.94 9.35 5.19
N LYS A 81 -1.32 9.26 6.38
CA LYS A 81 -0.95 10.45 7.19
C LYS A 81 0.00 11.38 6.44
N ILE A 82 0.99 10.82 5.75
CA ILE A 82 2.00 11.56 4.99
C ILE A 82 1.41 12.21 3.74
N SER A 83 0.58 11.48 2.99
CA SER A 83 0.03 11.91 1.70
C SER A 83 -1.26 12.74 1.83
N SER A 84 -1.92 12.73 3.00
CA SER A 84 -3.23 13.38 3.23
C SER A 84 -3.28 14.83 2.76
N ARG A 85 -2.26 15.64 3.06
CA ARG A 85 -2.24 17.06 2.65
C ARG A 85 -2.24 17.22 1.13
N GLN A 86 -1.41 16.44 0.43
CA GLN A 86 -1.32 16.49 -1.03
C GLN A 86 -2.59 15.91 -1.68
N PHE A 87 -3.09 14.79 -1.16
CA PHE A 87 -4.33 14.17 -1.62
C PHE A 87 -5.53 15.13 -1.49
N ASN A 88 -5.66 15.84 -0.37
CA ASN A 88 -6.76 16.76 -0.12
C ASN A 88 -6.65 18.09 -0.89
N ALA A 89 -5.48 18.41 -1.47
CA ALA A 89 -5.32 19.60 -2.29
C ALA A 89 -6.01 19.49 -3.67
N HIS A 90 -6.38 18.28 -4.10
CA HIS A 90 -7.02 18.02 -5.39
C HIS A 90 -8.55 17.86 -5.27
N PRO A 91 -9.34 18.40 -6.22
CA PRO A 91 -10.78 18.16 -6.27
C PRO A 91 -11.12 16.73 -6.74
N PRO A 92 -12.35 16.23 -6.53
CA PRO A 92 -12.80 14.92 -7.01
C PRO A 92 -12.56 14.66 -8.50
N THR A 93 -12.71 15.68 -9.36
CA THR A 93 -12.52 15.60 -10.81
C THR A 93 -11.10 15.27 -11.25
N GLU A 94 -10.12 15.47 -10.37
CA GLU A 94 -8.71 15.12 -10.60
C GLU A 94 -8.32 13.79 -9.93
N LYS A 95 -9.27 13.12 -9.28
CA LYS A 95 -9.05 11.90 -8.50
C LYS A 95 -9.57 10.68 -9.21
N ALA A 96 -8.80 9.59 -9.13
CA ALA A 96 -9.22 8.27 -9.58
C ALA A 96 -9.44 7.33 -8.39
N ILE A 97 -10.49 6.51 -8.47
CA ILE A 97 -10.80 5.48 -7.47
C ILE A 97 -10.67 4.11 -8.12
N PHE A 98 -9.93 3.20 -7.48
CA PHE A 98 -9.75 1.84 -7.95
C PHE A 98 -10.45 0.85 -7.03
N PHE A 99 -11.48 0.19 -7.55
CA PHE A 99 -12.15 -0.93 -6.91
C PHE A 99 -11.49 -2.26 -7.27
N PRO A 100 -11.43 -3.22 -6.33
CA PRO A 100 -10.94 -4.56 -6.60
C PRO A 100 -12.05 -5.40 -7.26
N GLN A 101 -11.65 -6.33 -8.12
CA GLN A 101 -12.60 -7.28 -8.71
C GLN A 101 -13.28 -8.20 -7.67
N CYS A 102 -12.64 -8.41 -6.52
CA CYS A 102 -13.09 -9.32 -5.46
C CYS A 102 -14.42 -8.88 -4.80
N LEU A 103 -14.79 -7.60 -4.89
CA LEU A 103 -16.07 -7.09 -4.37
C LEU A 103 -17.25 -7.31 -5.34
N ARG A 104 -17.00 -7.89 -6.52
CA ARG A 104 -18.06 -8.21 -7.48
C ARG A 104 -18.82 -9.45 -7.01
N SER A 105 -20.11 -9.48 -7.32
CA SER A 105 -20.88 -10.72 -7.25
C SER A 105 -20.36 -11.72 -8.30
N ILE A 106 -20.43 -13.00 -7.94
CA ILE A 106 -20.09 -14.13 -8.81
C ILE A 106 -20.95 -14.12 -10.08
N ASP A 107 -22.20 -13.64 -9.98
CA ASP A 107 -23.14 -13.55 -11.10
C ASP A 107 -23.02 -12.25 -11.91
N CYS A 108 -21.96 -11.46 -11.68
CA CYS A 108 -21.78 -10.18 -12.33
C CYS A 108 -21.42 -10.32 -13.82
N ILE A 109 -22.32 -9.88 -14.69
CA ILE A 109 -22.18 -9.95 -16.16
C ILE A 109 -21.20 -8.92 -16.77
N ALA A 110 -20.56 -8.08 -15.95
CA ALA A 110 -19.63 -7.06 -16.41
C ALA A 110 -18.41 -7.68 -17.11
N LYS A 111 -18.05 -7.15 -18.28
CA LYS A 111 -16.95 -7.65 -19.11
C LYS A 111 -15.65 -6.90 -18.85
N LEU A 112 -14.53 -7.60 -18.99
CA LEU A 112 -13.20 -7.00 -18.93
C LEU A 112 -12.89 -6.27 -20.25
N SER A 113 -12.43 -5.03 -20.14
CA SER A 113 -11.88 -4.24 -21.25
C SER A 113 -10.42 -3.85 -20.94
N PRO A 114 -9.68 -3.23 -21.87
CA PRO A 114 -8.33 -2.71 -21.59
C PRO A 114 -8.25 -1.70 -20.43
N GLU A 115 -9.37 -1.03 -20.13
CA GLU A 115 -9.52 -0.04 -19.04
C GLU A 115 -10.04 -0.66 -17.73
N GLY A 116 -10.19 -1.98 -17.69
CA GLY A 116 -10.73 -2.70 -16.55
C GLY A 116 -12.15 -3.22 -16.80
N ILE A 117 -12.80 -3.64 -15.73
CA ILE A 117 -14.14 -4.23 -15.78
C ILE A 117 -15.18 -3.13 -15.97
N GLN A 118 -15.98 -3.27 -17.03
CA GLN A 118 -17.01 -2.29 -17.39
C GLN A 118 -18.31 -2.62 -16.67
N CYS A 119 -18.53 -1.97 -15.53
CA CYS A 119 -19.79 -2.10 -14.79
C CYS A 119 -20.97 -1.63 -15.64
N VAL A 120 -21.98 -2.49 -15.78
CA VAL A 120 -23.24 -2.21 -16.49
C VAL A 120 -24.40 -1.93 -15.52
N HIS A 121 -24.09 -1.61 -14.26
CA HIS A 121 -25.07 -1.40 -13.18
C HIS A 121 -26.10 -2.54 -13.08
N CYS A 122 -25.61 -3.78 -13.04
CA CYS A 122 -26.47 -4.96 -12.94
C CYS A 122 -27.13 -5.17 -11.56
N ASP A 123 -26.86 -4.28 -10.60
CA ASP A 123 -27.38 -4.30 -9.21
C ASP A 123 -27.11 -5.57 -8.38
N ARG A 124 -26.19 -6.43 -8.83
CA ARG A 124 -25.80 -7.66 -8.12
C ARG A 124 -24.72 -7.46 -7.05
N CYS A 125 -24.10 -6.28 -6.96
CA CYS A 125 -23.06 -5.97 -5.98
C CYS A 125 -23.00 -4.47 -5.67
N GLU A 126 -22.40 -4.12 -4.54
CA GLU A 126 -22.35 -2.74 -4.04
C GLU A 126 -21.52 -1.80 -4.92
N ILE A 127 -20.58 -2.34 -5.69
CA ILE A 127 -19.74 -1.54 -6.61
C ILE A 127 -20.60 -0.74 -7.60
N GLY A 128 -21.72 -1.31 -8.07
CA GLY A 128 -22.59 -0.63 -9.05
C GLY A 128 -23.20 0.66 -8.50
N ALA A 129 -23.70 0.61 -7.27
CA ALA A 129 -24.26 1.77 -6.59
C ALA A 129 -23.15 2.77 -6.19
N ALA A 130 -22.04 2.29 -5.62
CA ALA A 130 -20.92 3.13 -5.23
C ALA A 130 -20.32 3.87 -6.43
N LYS A 131 -20.12 3.16 -7.56
CA LYS A 131 -19.60 3.75 -8.80
C LYS A 131 -20.48 4.91 -9.26
N LYS A 132 -21.80 4.72 -9.30
CA LYS A 132 -22.74 5.77 -9.71
C LYS A 132 -22.59 7.03 -8.86
N ILE A 133 -22.62 6.88 -7.53
CA ILE A 133 -22.50 8.01 -6.58
C ILE A 133 -21.16 8.73 -6.74
N LEU A 134 -20.06 7.98 -6.87
CA LEU A 134 -18.72 8.55 -6.99
C LEU A 134 -18.52 9.28 -8.33
N GLU A 135 -19.06 8.75 -9.43
CA GLU A 135 -19.02 9.42 -10.74
C GLU A 135 -19.89 10.70 -10.74
N GLU A 136 -21.05 10.69 -10.07
CA GLU A 136 -21.89 11.89 -9.86
C GLU A 136 -21.14 12.98 -9.05
N GLN A 137 -20.25 12.58 -8.15
CA GLN A 137 -19.36 13.49 -7.40
C GLN A 137 -18.13 13.95 -8.20
N GLY A 138 -17.94 13.44 -9.42
CA GLY A 138 -16.86 13.81 -10.34
C GLY A 138 -15.63 12.90 -10.30
N TYR A 139 -15.60 11.84 -9.49
CA TYR A 139 -14.48 10.90 -9.49
C TYR A 139 -14.42 10.08 -10.76
N THR A 140 -13.20 9.79 -11.24
CA THR A 140 -13.01 8.75 -12.26
C THR A 140 -12.91 7.39 -11.57
N VAL A 141 -13.82 6.46 -11.86
CA VAL A 141 -13.88 5.15 -11.17
C VAL A 141 -13.46 4.02 -12.08
N PHE A 142 -12.48 3.22 -11.64
CA PHE A 142 -12.01 2.02 -12.31
C PHE A 142 -12.27 0.78 -11.45
N ILE A 143 -12.65 -0.32 -12.10
CA ILE A 143 -12.74 -1.64 -11.45
C ILE A 143 -11.69 -2.51 -12.10
N VAL A 144 -10.69 -2.94 -11.34
CA VAL A 144 -9.50 -3.58 -11.90
C VAL A 144 -9.21 -4.95 -11.29
N PRO A 145 -8.77 -5.92 -12.09
CA PRO A 145 -8.40 -7.24 -11.59
C PRO A 145 -7.00 -7.30 -10.98
N GLY A 146 -6.14 -6.31 -11.24
CA GLY A 146 -4.78 -6.31 -10.72
C GLY A 146 -4.00 -5.02 -11.02
N SER A 147 -2.82 -4.91 -10.42
CA SER A 147 -1.98 -3.70 -10.41
C SER A 147 -1.48 -3.26 -11.79
N SER A 148 -1.38 -4.18 -12.77
CA SER A 148 -1.02 -3.84 -14.15
C SER A 148 -2.03 -2.91 -14.82
N PHE A 149 -3.32 -3.03 -14.47
CA PHE A 149 -4.36 -2.12 -14.94
C PHE A 149 -4.21 -0.76 -14.29
N ILE A 150 -3.94 -0.70 -12.98
CA ILE A 150 -3.69 0.55 -12.25
C ILE A 150 -2.59 1.34 -12.95
N LYS A 151 -1.45 0.70 -13.22
CA LYS A 151 -0.33 1.32 -13.94
C LYS A 151 -0.76 1.91 -15.28
N ARG A 152 -1.53 1.16 -16.09
CA ARG A 152 -2.02 1.65 -17.39
C ARG A 152 -2.96 2.83 -17.25
N MET A 153 -3.85 2.83 -16.26
CA MET A 153 -4.80 3.92 -16.03
C MET A 153 -4.06 5.18 -15.52
N ILE A 154 -3.06 5.03 -14.66
CA ILE A 154 -2.19 6.15 -14.24
C ILE A 154 -1.53 6.79 -15.46
N MET A 155 -0.92 5.98 -16.35
CA MET A 155 -0.24 6.50 -17.54
C MET A 155 -1.22 7.12 -18.55
N LYS A 156 -2.43 6.57 -18.70
CA LYS A 156 -3.42 7.03 -19.68
C LYS A 156 -4.18 8.27 -19.23
N TYR A 157 -4.63 8.30 -17.97
CA TYR A 157 -5.52 9.35 -17.45
C TYR A 157 -4.80 10.38 -16.57
N ALA A 158 -3.56 10.11 -16.16
CA ALA A 158 -2.73 11.02 -15.35
C ALA A 158 -3.48 11.66 -14.16
N PRO A 159 -4.15 10.86 -13.30
CA PRO A 159 -4.86 11.39 -12.15
C PRO A 159 -3.90 12.10 -11.19
N LYS A 160 -4.37 13.15 -10.52
CA LYS A 160 -3.56 13.91 -9.55
C LYS A 160 -3.56 13.31 -8.16
N ALA A 161 -4.54 12.47 -7.84
CA ALA A 161 -4.62 11.73 -6.59
C ALA A 161 -5.40 10.43 -6.81
N ILE A 162 -5.11 9.41 -6.00
CA ILE A 162 -5.72 8.08 -6.15
C ILE A 162 -6.27 7.59 -4.82
N VAL A 163 -7.48 7.01 -4.87
CA VAL A 163 -8.02 6.19 -3.78
C VAL A 163 -8.00 4.72 -4.19
N GLY A 164 -7.35 3.88 -3.40
CA GLY A 164 -7.39 2.43 -3.56
C GLY A 164 -8.39 1.80 -2.60
N ILE A 165 -9.14 0.81 -3.07
CA ILE A 165 -9.98 -0.05 -2.24
C ILE A 165 -9.50 -1.49 -2.43
N GLY A 166 -9.32 -2.25 -1.35
CA GLY A 166 -8.76 -3.60 -1.42
C GLY A 166 -8.31 -4.12 -0.07
N CYS A 167 -7.71 -5.32 -0.08
CA CYS A 167 -7.09 -5.87 1.12
C CYS A 167 -5.77 -5.13 1.43
N ALA A 168 -5.26 -5.25 2.67
CA ALA A 168 -4.07 -4.52 3.10
C ALA A 168 -2.85 -4.75 2.17
N THR A 169 -2.64 -5.99 1.71
CA THR A 169 -1.56 -6.33 0.78
C THR A 169 -1.70 -5.62 -0.57
N GLU A 170 -2.91 -5.60 -1.13
CA GLU A 170 -3.20 -4.93 -2.42
C GLU A 170 -3.05 -3.42 -2.30
N ILE A 171 -3.60 -2.82 -1.24
CA ILE A 171 -3.51 -1.38 -0.99
C ILE A 171 -2.06 -0.96 -0.87
N LYS A 172 -1.27 -1.66 -0.05
CA LYS A 172 0.13 -1.32 0.16
C LYS A 172 0.92 -1.36 -1.15
N GLY A 173 0.78 -2.42 -1.94
CA GLY A 173 1.42 -2.52 -3.26
C GLY A 173 0.94 -1.43 -4.22
N GLY A 174 -0.34 -1.07 -4.17
CA GLY A 174 -0.93 0.04 -4.91
C GLY A 174 -0.33 1.39 -4.52
N MET A 175 -0.13 1.65 -3.22
CA MET A 175 0.48 2.88 -2.72
C MET A 175 1.95 3.01 -3.16
N GLU A 176 2.72 1.92 -3.10
CA GLU A 176 4.10 1.90 -3.61
C GLU A 176 4.14 2.22 -5.11
N LEU A 177 3.20 1.66 -5.89
CA LEU A 177 3.06 1.98 -7.30
C LEU A 177 2.76 3.48 -7.50
N CYS A 178 1.85 4.06 -6.74
CA CYS A 178 1.49 5.48 -6.83
C CYS A 178 2.69 6.39 -6.51
N HIS A 179 3.49 6.03 -5.49
CA HIS A 179 4.73 6.74 -5.16
C HIS A 179 5.72 6.76 -6.32
N ARG A 180 5.86 5.66 -7.09
CA ARG A 180 6.72 5.62 -8.29
C ARG A 180 6.28 6.58 -9.39
N PHE A 181 5.00 6.96 -9.41
CA PHE A 181 4.43 7.92 -10.37
C PHE A 181 4.24 9.32 -9.77
N ASN A 182 4.70 9.58 -8.54
CA ASN A 182 4.47 10.82 -7.81
C ASN A 182 2.98 11.22 -7.72
N VAL A 183 2.10 10.23 -7.57
CA VAL A 183 0.67 10.45 -7.37
C VAL A 183 0.36 10.19 -5.89
N PRO A 184 -0.15 11.17 -5.11
CA PRO A 184 -0.50 10.96 -3.71
C PRO A 184 -1.61 9.91 -3.57
N PRO A 185 -1.35 8.79 -2.86
CA PRO A 185 -2.35 7.77 -2.62
C PRO A 185 -3.15 8.03 -1.33
N SER A 186 -4.35 7.45 -1.28
CA SER A 186 -5.17 7.27 -0.09
C SER A 186 -5.86 5.91 -0.16
N ALA A 187 -6.19 5.31 0.98
CA ALA A 187 -7.02 4.11 1.07
C ALA A 187 -7.76 4.01 2.41
#